data_AF-A0A348W9M2-F1
#
_entry.id   AF-A0A348W9M2-F1
#
_cell.length_a   1.000
_cell.length_b   1.000
_cell.length_c   1.000
_cell.angle_alpha   90.00
_cell.angle_beta   90.00
_cell.angle_gamma   90.00
#
_symmetry.space_group_name_H-M   'P 1'
#
loop_
_entity.id
_entity.type
_entity.pdbx_description
1 polymer ?
#
loop_
_entity_poly.entity_id
_entity_poly.type
_entity_poly.pdbx_seq_one_letter_code
_entity_poly.pdbx_strand_id
1 'polypeptide(L)'
;MTGTLVFDPLLPIWLIATLGVLLGAGLVLALWRGLSGWGLRALAGTVVLAALMGPVYQQEDRQPLSDIVLMLEDDSASQSLGSRQ
;
A
#
# COMPACT_ATOMS: atom_id res chain seq x y z
N MET A 1 -7.11 -13.40 1.88
CA MET A 1 -6.76 -12.20 1.08
C MET A 1 -6.61 -11.02 2.03
N THR A 2 -5.38 -10.63 2.33
CA THR A 2 -5.08 -9.39 3.07
C THR A 2 -4.68 -8.33 2.05
N GLY A 3 -5.55 -7.33 1.85
CA GLY A 3 -5.25 -6.16 1.02
C GLY A 3 -4.85 -4.99 1.92
N THR A 4 -3.78 -4.28 1.58
CA THR A 4 -3.31 -3.09 2.30
C THR A 4 -3.32 -1.89 1.36
N LEU A 5 -3.87 -0.77 1.81
CA LEU A 5 -3.75 0.51 1.10
C LEU A 5 -2.47 1.21 1.58
N VAL A 6 -1.53 1.41 0.66
CA VAL A 6 -0.25 2.08 0.92
C VAL A 6 -0.24 3.42 0.20
N PHE A 7 0.36 4.44 0.80
CA PHE A 7 0.59 5.73 0.15
C PHE A 7 2.08 5.87 -0.15
N ASP A 8 2.42 5.95 -1.43
CA ASP A 8 3.78 6.13 -1.92
C ASP A 8 3.84 7.43 -2.75
N PRO A 9 4.08 8.59 -2.11
CA PRO A 9 3.95 9.89 -2.76
C PRO A 9 4.92 10.03 -3.95
N LEU A 10 4.38 10.42 -5.10
CA LEU A 10 5.14 10.64 -6.34
C LEU A 10 6.13 11.81 -6.24
N LEU A 11 5.90 12.71 -5.28
CA LEU A 11 6.72 13.87 -5.00
C LEU A 11 7.02 13.94 -3.50
N PRO A 12 8.11 14.64 -3.10
CA PRO A 12 8.36 14.91 -1.69
C PRO A 12 7.15 15.54 -1.01
N ILE A 13 6.83 15.08 0.20
CA ILE A 13 5.61 15.48 0.91
C ILE A 13 5.49 17.00 1.11
N TRP A 14 6.63 17.68 1.28
CA TRP A 14 6.68 19.14 1.44
C TRP A 14 6.24 19.87 0.17
N LEU A 15 6.51 19.31 -1.02
CA LEU A 15 6.09 19.88 -2.29
C LEU A 15 4.58 19.71 -2.49
N ILE A 16 4.04 18.54 -2.16
CA ILE A 16 2.59 18.29 -2.18
C ILE A 16 1.87 19.23 -1.21
N ALA A 17 2.39 19.41 0.01
CA ALA A 17 1.85 20.34 0.98
C ALA A 17 1.87 21.79 0.45
N THR A 18 2.97 22.21 -0.18
CA THR A 18 3.10 23.54 -0.78
C THR A 18 2.06 23.75 -1.90
N LEU A 19 1.89 22.77 -2.79
CA LEU A 19 0.86 22.80 -3.83
C LEU A 19 -0.55 22.86 -3.24
N GLY A 20 -0.80 22.13 -2.15
CA GLY A 20 -2.05 22.17 -1.39
C GLY A 20 -2.35 23.55 -0.82
N VAL A 21 -1.35 24.22 -0.24
CA VAL A 21 -1.49 25.60 0.26
C VAL A 21 -1.81 26.57 -0.88
N LEU A 22 -1.10 26.46 -2.01
CA LEU A 22 -1.34 27.32 -3.18
C LEU A 22 -2.75 27.12 -3.77
N LEU A 23 -3.18 25.86 -3.90
CA LEU A 23 -4.54 25.53 -4.31
C LEU A 23 -5.57 26.14 -3.34
N GLY A 24 -5.37 25.94 -2.03
CA GLY A 24 -6.24 26.49 -0.99
C GLY A 24 -6.34 28.01 -1.05
N ALA A 25 -5.22 28.72 -1.19
CA ALA A 25 -5.19 30.17 -1.35
C ALA A 25 -5.97 30.63 -2.60
N GLY A 26 -5.79 29.93 -3.72
CA GLY A 26 -6.54 30.18 -4.96
C GLY A 26 -8.05 29.97 -4.80
N LEU A 27 -8.46 28.92 -4.08
CA LEU A 27 -9.88 28.64 -3.80
C LEU A 27 -10.50 29.68 -2.87
N VAL A 28 -9.79 30.10 -1.82
CA VAL A 28 -10.22 31.18 -0.93
C VAL A 28 -10.43 32.47 -1.72
N LEU A 29 -9.49 32.82 -2.60
CA LEU A 29 -9.61 33.99 -3.46
C LEU A 29 -10.77 33.85 -4.45
N ALA A 30 -10.97 32.67 -5.04
CA ALA A 30 -12.08 32.40 -5.95
C ALA A 30 -13.44 32.53 -5.25
N LEU A 31 -13.54 32.06 -4.01
CA LEU A 31 -14.71 32.22 -3.15
C LEU A 31 -14.97 33.68 -2.82
N TRP A 32 -13.96 34.42 -2.36
CA TRP A 32 -14.08 35.84 -2.02
C TRP A 32 -14.49 36.71 -3.20
N ARG A 33 -14.03 36.38 -4.40
CA ARG A 33 -14.39 37.09 -5.63
C ARG A 33 -15.64 36.54 -6.31
N GLY A 34 -16.29 35.53 -5.75
CA GLY A 34 -17.52 34.94 -6.28
C GLY A 34 -17.35 34.29 -7.67
N LEU A 35 -16.17 33.76 -7.99
CA LEU A 35 -15.93 33.14 -9.30
C LEU A 35 -16.76 31.86 -9.44
N SER A 36 -17.54 31.79 -10.52
CA SER A 36 -18.25 30.57 -10.88
C SER A 36 -17.27 29.41 -11.15
N GLY A 37 -17.67 28.20 -10.76
CA GLY A 37 -16.85 27.00 -10.93
C GLY A 37 -15.75 26.79 -9.89
N TRP A 38 -15.70 27.55 -8.79
CA TRP A 38 -14.74 27.31 -7.70
C TRP A 38 -14.84 25.88 -7.16
N GLY A 39 -16.04 25.30 -7.07
CA GLY A 39 -16.26 23.92 -6.62
C GLY A 39 -15.63 22.88 -7.55
N LEU A 40 -15.74 23.07 -8.87
CA LEU A 40 -15.10 22.20 -9.85
C LEU A 40 -13.57 22.30 -9.79
N ARG A 41 -13.05 23.52 -9.59
CA ARG A 41 -11.60 23.73 -9.38
C ARG A 41 -11.11 23.05 -8.11
N ALA A 42 -11.89 23.12 -7.02
CA ALA A 42 -11.58 22.45 -5.76
C ALA A 42 -11.54 20.94 -5.90
N LEU A 43 -12.55 20.36 -6.60
CA LEU A 43 -12.61 18.94 -6.90
C LEU A 43 -11.39 18.51 -7.73
N ALA A 44 -11.12 19.20 -8.84
CA ALA A 44 -10.00 18.89 -9.73
C ALA A 44 -8.65 18.95 -8.98
N GLY A 45 -8.43 20.03 -8.21
CA GLY A 45 -7.21 20.17 -7.41
C GLY A 45 -7.06 19.06 -6.35
N THR A 46 -8.15 18.71 -5.66
CA THR A 46 -8.15 17.60 -4.70
C THR A 46 -7.82 16.27 -5.35
N VAL A 47 -8.39 15.98 -6.53
CA VAL A 47 -8.10 14.75 -7.29
C VAL A 47 -6.63 14.68 -7.68
N VAL A 48 -6.06 15.79 -8.17
CA VAL A 48 -4.63 15.86 -8.52
C VAL A 48 -3.74 15.64 -7.30
N LEU A 49 -4.04 16.30 -6.17
CA LEU A 49 -3.27 16.10 -4.93
C LEU A 49 -3.39 14.67 -4.39
N ALA A 50 -4.58 14.07 -4.45
CA ALA A 50 -4.80 12.68 -4.04
C ALA A 50 -4.02 11.71 -4.95
N ALA A 51 -3.96 11.96 -6.26
CA ALA A 51 -3.15 11.18 -7.18
C ALA A 51 -1.66 11.30 -6.86
N LEU A 52 -1.18 12.51 -6.51
CA LEU A 52 0.22 12.74 -6.11
C LEU A 52 0.62 12.03 -4.81
N MET A 53 -0.33 11.75 -3.92
CA MET A 53 -0.09 10.93 -2.72
C MET A 53 0.14 9.44 -3.03
N GLY A 54 -0.06 9.01 -4.28
CA GLY A 54 0.24 7.66 -4.75
C GLY A 54 -0.46 6.55 -3.96
N PRO A 55 -1.81 6.53 -3.89
CA PRO A 55 -2.53 5.43 -3.28
C PRO A 55 -2.33 4.14 -4.09
N VAL A 56 -1.71 3.13 -3.48
CA VAL A 56 -1.47 1.82 -4.07
C VAL A 56 -2.23 0.77 -3.26
N TYR A 57 -3.11 0.04 -3.94
CA TYR A 57 -3.74 -1.14 -3.37
C TYR A 57 -2.81 -2.33 -3.53
N GLN A 58 -2.17 -2.74 -2.43
CA GLN A 58 -1.28 -3.89 -2.41
C GLN A 58 -2.03 -5.12 -1.93
N GLN A 59 -2.11 -6.13 -2.80
CA GLN A 59 -2.67 -7.42 -2.45
C GLN A 59 -1.53 -8.41 -2.33
N GLU A 60 -1.32 -8.91 -1.10
CA GLU A 60 -0.22 -9.83 -0.83
C GLU A 60 -0.61 -11.23 -1.33
N ASP A 61 0.02 -11.69 -2.41
CA ASP A 61 -0.17 -13.04 -2.94
C ASP A 61 0.77 -13.99 -2.20
N ARG A 62 0.32 -14.47 -1.03
CA ARG A 62 1.02 -15.51 -0.29
C ARG A 62 0.63 -16.86 -0.87
N GLN A 63 1.41 -17.35 -1.84
CA GLN A 63 1.42 -18.79 -2.11
C GLN A 63 2.12 -19.49 -0.94
N PRO A 64 1.43 -20.37 -0.19
CA PRO A 64 2.12 -21.19 0.80
C PRO A 64 3.15 -22.03 0.04
N LEU A 65 4.42 -21.87 0.37
CA LEU A 65 5.44 -22.82 -0.07
C LEU A 65 5.02 -24.19 0.47
N SER A 66 4.91 -25.18 -0.41
CA SER A 66 4.75 -26.57 0.01
C SER A 66 6.02 -26.97 0.76
N ASP A 67 5.94 -27.12 2.08
CA ASP A 67 7.02 -27.71 2.88
C ASP A 67 7.17 -29.18 2.48
N ILE A 68 8.11 -29.47 1.59
CA ILE A 68 8.47 -30.84 1.23
C ILE A 68 9.38 -31.37 2.34
N VAL A 69 8.78 -32.06 3.31
CA VAL A 69 9.54 -32.82 4.31
C VAL A 69 10.02 -34.12 3.65
N LEU A 70 11.33 -34.26 3.46
CA LEU A 70 11.95 -35.54 3.09
C LEU A 70 12.05 -36.41 4.35
N MET A 71 11.10 -37.33 4.52
CA MET A 71 11.16 -38.35 5.58
C MET A 71 11.88 -39.57 5.03
N LEU A 72 13.08 -39.84 5.58
CA LEU A 72 13.83 -41.07 5.33
C LEU A 72 13.54 -42.02 6.49
N GLU A 73 12.72 -43.02 6.25
CA GLU A 73 12.53 -44.15 7.16
C GLU A 73 13.58 -45.21 6.82
N ASP A 74 14.48 -45.49 7.75
CA ASP A 74 15.45 -46.59 7.62
C ASP A 74 14.82 -47.88 8.16
N ASP A 75 14.41 -48.77 7.25
CA ASP A 75 13.89 -50.11 7.54
C ASP A 75 15.00 -51.15 7.80
N SER A 76 16.23 -50.72 8.09
CA SER A 76 17.32 -51.64 8.38
C SER A 76 17.06 -52.46 9.66
N ALA A 77 17.38 -53.76 9.62
CA ALA A 77 17.23 -54.66 10.76
C ALA A 77 18.00 -54.20 12.02
N SER A 78 19.01 -53.34 11.87
CA SER A 78 19.73 -52.67 12.96
C SER A 78 18.86 -51.79 13.85
N GLN A 79 17.77 -51.24 13.33
CA GLN A 79 16.81 -50.43 14.11
C GLN A 79 16.00 -51.28 15.12
N SER A 80 16.00 -52.61 14.98
CA SER A 80 15.29 -53.52 15.90
C SER A 80 16.08 -53.89 17.17
N LEU A 81 17.30 -53.38 17.35
CA LEU A 81 18.15 -53.68 18.52
C LEU A 81 17.77 -52.83 19.75
N GLY A 82 16.49 -52.83 20.08
CA GLY A 82 15.90 -52.18 21.26
C GLY A 82 15.47 -53.19 22.33
N SER A 83 16.37 -54.06 22.76
CA SER A 83 16.24 -54.71 24.08
C SER A 83 17.62 -55.11 24.60
N ARG A 84 18.25 -54.19 25.31
CA ARG A 84 19.32 -54.55 26.25
C ARG A 84 18.70 -54.50 27.64
N GLN A 85 18.58 -55.67 28.26
CA GLN A 85 18.38 -55.83 29.70
C GLN A 85 19.63 -55.36 30.44
#